data_AF-A0AAW5U1W0-F1
#
_entry.id   AF-A0AAW5U1W0-F1
#
_cell.length_a   1.000
_cell.length_b   1.000
_cell.length_c   1.000
_cell.angle_alpha   90.00
_cell.angle_beta   90.00
_cell.angle_gamma   90.00
#
_symmetry.space_group_name_H-M   'P 1'
#
loop_
_entity.id
_entity.type
_entity.pdbx_description
1 polymer ?
#
loop_
_entity_poly.entity_id
_entity_poly.type
_entity_poly.pdbx_seq_one_letter_code
_entity_poly.pdbx_strand_id
1 'polypeptide(L)'
;MITLYTIGFTKKSAEQFFELLKNNHISKLVDIRINNASQLAGFAKGKDLQYFVKQICNAPYEHIVDFAPTKDLLSKWRKEEVDWSQYTNVYLNLLQERSVI
;
A
#
# COMPACT_ATOMS: atom_id res chain seq x y z
N MET A 1 3.27 10.52 19.27
CA MET A 1 2.85 9.14 18.97
C MET A 1 2.37 9.12 17.53
N ILE A 2 2.81 8.16 16.70
CA ILE A 2 2.34 8.03 15.31
C ILE A 2 1.12 7.12 15.31
N THR A 3 0.03 7.54 14.69
CA THR A 3 -1.14 6.69 14.43
C THR A 3 -1.03 6.11 13.03
N LEU A 4 -0.99 4.78 12.92
CA LEU A 4 -0.90 4.08 11.63
C LEU A 4 -2.28 3.58 11.20
N TYR A 5 -2.64 3.82 9.94
CA TYR A 5 -3.86 3.32 9.31
C TYR A 5 -3.49 2.42 8.13
N THR A 6 -4.40 1.51 7.78
CA THR A 6 -4.30 0.68 6.58
C THR A 6 -5.49 0.95 5.66
N ILE A 7 -5.25 1.04 4.36
CA ILE A 7 -6.33 1.24 3.37
C ILE A 7 -6.06 0.42 2.10
N GLY A 8 -7.12 -0.15 1.54
CA GLY A 8 -7.12 -0.79 0.22
C GLY A 8 -8.11 -0.10 -0.72
N PHE A 9 -7.74 0.03 -2.00
CA PHE A 9 -8.53 0.75 -3.01
C PHE A 9 -9.59 -0.12 -3.71
N THR A 10 -9.43 -1.44 -3.72
CA THR A 10 -10.40 -2.34 -4.36
C THR A 10 -11.76 -2.24 -3.68
N LYS A 11 -12.85 -2.28 -4.48
CA LYS A 11 -14.24 -2.16 -4.03
C LYS A 11 -14.56 -0.82 -3.33
N LYS A 12 -13.79 0.24 -3.60
CA LYS A 12 -14.09 1.61 -3.17
C LYS A 12 -14.13 2.53 -4.38
N SER A 13 -15.06 3.50 -4.38
CA SER A 13 -14.97 4.63 -5.30
C SER A 13 -13.81 5.55 -4.90
N ALA A 14 -13.40 6.43 -5.83
CA ALA A 14 -12.43 7.48 -5.53
C ALA A 14 -12.91 8.37 -4.37
N GLU A 15 -14.17 8.79 -4.42
CA GLU A 15 -14.82 9.58 -3.36
C GLU A 15 -14.69 8.91 -2.00
N GLN A 16 -15.12 7.65 -1.86
CA GLN A 16 -15.02 6.91 -0.60
C GLN A 16 -13.58 6.82 -0.10
N PHE A 17 -12.63 6.56 -1.02
CA PHE A 17 -11.22 6.46 -0.67
C PHE A 17 -10.65 7.77 -0.13
N PHE A 18 -10.87 8.90 -0.83
CA PHE A 18 -10.30 10.19 -0.44
C PHE A 18 -11.02 10.81 0.76
N GLU A 19 -12.32 10.61 0.92
CA GLU A 19 -13.05 11.05 2.11
C GLU A 19 -12.56 10.31 3.37
N LEU A 20 -12.25 9.01 3.28
CA LEU A 20 -11.63 8.28 4.39
C LEU A 20 -10.28 8.89 4.78
N LEU A 21 -9.44 9.23 3.81
CA LEU A 21 -8.14 9.86 4.07
C LEU A 21 -8.29 11.24 4.72
N LYS A 22 -9.22 12.05 4.20
CA LYS A 22 -9.46 13.42 4.65
C LYS A 22 -10.06 13.47 6.06
N ASN A 23 -11.07 12.64 6.33
CA ASN A 23 -11.76 12.59 7.61
C ASN A 23 -10.88 12.05 8.75
N ASN A 24 -9.82 11.29 8.42
CA ASN A 24 -8.83 10.85 9.39
C ASN A 24 -7.61 11.78 9.47
N HIS A 25 -7.63 12.92 8.78
CA HIS A 25 -6.56 13.93 8.80
C HIS A 25 -5.16 13.33 8.57
N ILE A 26 -5.03 12.43 7.60
CA ILE A 26 -3.76 11.76 7.34
C ILE A 26 -2.66 12.76 6.98
N SER A 27 -1.49 12.62 7.61
CA SER A 27 -0.34 13.48 7.36
C SER A 27 0.56 12.98 6.24
N LYS A 28 0.40 11.73 5.79
CA LYS A 28 1.14 11.10 4.69
C LYS A 28 0.43 9.84 4.22
N LEU A 29 0.42 9.59 2.91
CA LEU A 29 0.06 8.29 2.34
C LEU A 29 1.32 7.56 1.88
N VAL A 30 1.56 6.36 2.43
CA VAL A 30 2.67 5.49 2.02
C VAL A 30 2.10 4.34 1.20
N ASP A 31 2.55 4.23 -0.04
CA ASP A 31 2.22 3.13 -0.94
C ASP A 31 3.35 2.11 -0.91
N ILE A 32 3.02 0.87 -0.55
CA ILE A 32 3.99 -0.24 -0.45
C ILE A 32 3.74 -1.30 -1.52
N ARG A 33 2.97 -0.98 -2.57
CA ARG A 33 2.65 -1.96 -3.62
C ARG A 33 3.87 -2.26 -4.48
N ILE A 34 4.11 -3.53 -4.79
CA ILE A 34 5.13 -3.95 -5.76
C ILE A 34 4.96 -3.23 -7.11
N ASN A 35 3.71 -3.12 -7.59
CA ASN A 35 3.37 -2.43 -8.82
C ASN A 35 2.22 -1.46 -8.56
N ASN A 36 2.44 -0.16 -8.79
CA ASN A 36 1.43 0.88 -8.62
C ASN A 36 0.94 1.50 -9.96
N ALA A 37 1.49 1.10 -11.10
CA ALA A 37 1.21 1.73 -12.40
C ALA A 37 0.09 1.04 -13.24
N SER A 38 -0.47 -0.07 -12.75
CA SER A 38 -1.45 -0.87 -13.51
C SER A 38 -2.70 -0.07 -13.91
N GLN A 39 -3.17 -0.24 -15.15
CA GLN A 39 -4.44 0.36 -15.60
C GLN A 39 -5.64 -0.12 -14.76
N LEU A 40 -5.57 -1.34 -14.22
CA LEU A 40 -6.60 -1.89 -13.34
C LEU A 40 -6.69 -1.17 -11.99
N ALA A 41 -5.71 -0.32 -11.65
CA ALA A 41 -5.76 0.49 -10.43
C ALA A 41 -6.67 1.73 -10.57
N GLY A 42 -7.11 2.10 -11.78
CA GLY A 42 -7.99 3.26 -11.99
C GLY A 42 -7.43 4.54 -11.36
N PHE A 43 -8.22 5.16 -10.47
CA PHE A 43 -7.80 6.36 -9.71
C PHE A 43 -6.57 6.14 -8.82
N ALA A 44 -6.29 4.88 -8.44
CA ALA A 44 -5.21 4.51 -7.53
C ALA A 44 -3.90 4.19 -8.27
N LYS A 45 -3.74 4.60 -9.53
CA LYS A 45 -2.45 4.56 -10.24
C LYS A 45 -1.47 5.50 -9.57
N GLY A 46 -0.22 5.08 -9.37
CA GLY A 46 0.75 5.80 -8.53
C GLY A 46 0.88 7.30 -8.83
N LYS A 47 1.03 7.66 -10.11
CA LYS A 47 1.13 9.08 -10.54
C LYS A 47 -0.16 9.87 -10.24
N ASP A 48 -1.31 9.28 -10.53
CA ASP A 48 -2.62 9.91 -10.33
C ASP A 48 -2.93 10.03 -8.84
N LEU A 49 -2.66 8.96 -8.08
CA LEU A 49 -2.81 8.89 -6.64
C LEU A 49 -1.93 9.92 -5.93
N GLN A 50 -0.67 10.08 -6.35
CA GLN A 50 0.23 11.12 -5.84
C GLN A 50 -0.38 12.52 -6.02
N TYR A 51 -0.89 12.81 -7.21
CA TYR A 51 -1.54 14.08 -7.50
C TYR A 51 -2.80 14.28 -6.67
N PHE A 52 -3.71 13.29 -6.64
CA PHE A 52 -4.98 13.39 -5.94
C PHE A 52 -4.83 13.51 -4.42
N VAL A 53 -3.93 12.76 -3.80
CA VAL A 53 -3.67 12.87 -2.34
C VAL A 53 -3.18 14.27 -2.00
N LYS A 54 -2.28 14.84 -2.82
CA LYS A 54 -1.81 16.21 -2.63
C LYS A 54 -2.95 17.22 -2.78
N GLN A 55 -3.81 17.09 -3.79
CA GLN A 55 -4.87 18.07 -4.05
C GLN A 55 -6.06 17.97 -3.08
N ILE A 56 -6.49 16.74 -2.76
CA ILE A 56 -7.74 16.51 -2.01
C ILE A 56 -7.48 16.42 -0.50
N CYS A 57 -6.36 15.80 -0.11
CA CYS A 57 -6.03 15.57 1.30
C CYS A 57 -4.94 16.53 1.83
N ASN A 58 -4.31 17.33 0.96
CA ASN A 58 -3.16 18.16 1.30
C ASN A 58 -2.03 17.37 2.00
N ALA A 59 -1.83 16.12 1.58
CA ALA A 59 -0.88 15.21 2.18
C ALA A 59 0.20 14.78 1.16
N PRO A 60 1.45 14.55 1.61
CA PRO A 60 2.47 13.92 0.80
C PRO A 60 2.12 12.46 0.51
N TYR A 61 2.54 12.00 -0.66
CA TYR A 61 2.49 10.61 -1.10
C TYR A 61 3.91 10.12 -1.34
N GLU A 62 4.21 8.91 -0.89
CA GLU A 62 5.49 8.24 -1.15
C GLU A 62 5.26 6.78 -1.52
N HIS A 63 5.99 6.31 -2.53
CA HIS A 63 5.99 4.90 -2.94
C HIS A 63 7.28 4.24 -2.43
N ILE A 64 7.16 3.38 -1.42
CA ILE A 64 8.29 2.73 -0.75
C ILE A 64 8.19 1.22 -0.99
N VAL A 65 8.93 0.73 -1.99
CA VAL A 65 8.90 -0.68 -2.40
C VAL A 65 9.65 -1.58 -1.42
N ASP A 66 10.48 -1.03 -0.53
CA ASP A 66 11.20 -1.80 0.49
C ASP A 66 10.27 -2.47 1.51
N PHE A 67 9.05 -1.94 1.67
CA PHE A 67 7.98 -2.58 2.43
C PHE A 67 7.11 -3.52 1.59
N ALA A 68 7.38 -3.71 0.29
CA ALA A 68 6.58 -4.61 -0.54
C ALA A 68 7.06 -6.07 -0.37
N PRO A 69 6.15 -7.07 -0.36
CA PRO A 69 6.58 -8.47 -0.46
C PRO A 69 7.31 -8.72 -1.78
N THR A 70 8.09 -9.79 -1.88
CA THR A 70 8.66 -10.18 -3.19
C THR A 70 7.57 -10.69 -4.13
N LYS A 71 7.81 -10.61 -5.45
CA LYS A 71 6.89 -11.19 -6.45
C LYS A 71 6.69 -12.70 -6.24
N ASP A 72 7.75 -13.41 -5.84
CA ASP A 72 7.70 -14.86 -5.55
C ASP A 72 6.80 -15.15 -4.35
N LEU A 73 7.02 -14.48 -3.22
CA LEU A 73 6.21 -14.67 -2.01
C LEU A 73 4.72 -14.37 -2.28
N LEU A 74 4.44 -13.28 -2.99
CA LEU A 74 3.07 -12.92 -3.36
C LEU A 74 2.44 -13.93 -4.34
N SER A 75 3.24 -14.52 -5.23
CA SER A 75 2.77 -15.58 -6.14
C SER A 75 2.42 -16.85 -5.36
N LYS A 76 3.27 -17.28 -4.44
CA LYS A 76 3.02 -18.47 -3.60
C LYS A 76 1.75 -18.33 -2.78
N TRP A 77 1.56 -17.15 -2.16
CA TRP A 77 0.33 -16.83 -1.44
C TRP A 77 -0.92 -16.96 -2.31
N ARG A 78 -0.90 -16.39 -3.53
CA ARG A 78 -2.03 -16.44 -4.45
C ARG A 78 -2.36 -17.84 -4.97
N LYS A 79 -1.37 -18.73 -4.99
CA LYS A 79 -1.53 -20.13 -5.39
C LYS A 79 -1.83 -21.05 -4.21
N GLU A 80 -2.00 -20.49 -3.00
CA GLU A 80 -2.26 -21.24 -1.77
C GLU A 80 -1.14 -22.25 -1.44
N GLU A 81 0.09 -21.98 -1.93
CA GLU A 81 1.29 -22.80 -1.65
C GLU A 81 1.88 -22.51 -0.27
N VAL A 82 1.50 -21.38 0.35
CA VAL A 82 1.89 -21.00 1.70
C VAL A 82 0.67 -20.50 2.48
N ASP A 83 0.60 -20.83 3.77
CA ASP A 83 -0.41 -20.29 4.67
C ASP A 83 -0.02 -18.89 5.21
N TRP A 84 -0.93 -18.28 5.98
CA TRP A 84 -0.74 -16.91 6.48
C TRP A 84 0.45 -16.80 7.44
N SER A 85 0.69 -17.83 8.25
CA SER A 85 1.79 -17.87 9.21
C SER A 85 3.12 -17.96 8.49
N GLN A 86 3.23 -18.83 7.49
CA GLN A 86 4.39 -18.97 6.62
C GLN A 86 4.65 -17.69 5.83
N TYR A 87 3.61 -17.10 5.23
CA TYR A 87 3.72 -15.83 4.52
C TYR A 87 4.27 -14.72 5.42
N THR A 88 3.71 -14.58 6.62
CA THR A 88 4.10 -13.55 7.59
C THR A 88 5.54 -13.74 8.04
N ASN A 89 5.96 -14.97 8.35
CA ASN A 89 7.33 -15.26 8.75
C ASN A 89 8.34 -14.87 7.66
N VAL A 90 8.10 -15.28 6.41
CA VAL A 90 8.99 -14.92 5.29
C VAL A 90 8.99 -13.42 5.04
N TYR A 91 7.82 -12.77 5.13
CA TYR A 91 7.70 -11.33 4.93
C TYR A 91 8.42 -10.52 6.03
N LEU A 92 8.30 -10.91 7.30
CA LEU A 92 8.99 -10.22 8.40
C LEU A 92 10.52 -10.36 8.29
N ASN A 93 11.01 -11.56 7.96
CA ASN A 93 12.44 -11.76 7.70
C ASN A 93 12.94 -10.87 6.56
N LEU A 94 12.16 -10.76 5.46
CA LEU A 94 12.48 -9.86 4.34
C LEU A 94 12.60 -8.39 4.78
N LEU A 95 11.70 -7.93 5.66
CA LEU A 95 11.74 -6.56 6.15
C LEU A 95 12.96 -6.31 7.07
N GLN A 96 13.35 -7.31 7.87
CA GLN A 96 14.57 -7.25 8.68
C GLN A 96 15.84 -7.23 7.81
N GLU A 97 15.92 -8.08 6.79
CA GLU A 97 17.04 -8.09 5.83
C GLU A 97 17.20 -6.75 5.11
N ARG A 98 16.09 -6.04 4.87
CA ARG A 98 16.08 -4.69 4.28
C ARG A 98 16.35 -3.57 5.29
N SER A 99 16.45 -3.88 6.57
CA SER A 99 16.64 -2.90 7.66
C SER A 99 15.54 -1.82 7.69
N VAL A 100 14.29 -2.20 7.42
CA VAL A 100 13.13 -1.29 7.44
C VAL A 100 12.18 -1.52 8.61
N ILE A 101 12.47 -2.52 9.45
CA ILE A 101 11.84 -2.78 10.76
C ILE A 101 12.87 -3.20 11.80
#